data_AF-A0A6L7XIJ7-F1
#
_entry.id   AF-A0A6L7XIJ7-F1
#
_cell.length_a   1.000
_cell.length_b   1.000
_cell.length_c   1.000
_cell.angle_alpha   90.00
_cell.angle_beta   90.00
_cell.angle_gamma   90.00
#
_symmetry.space_group_name_H-M   'P 1'
#
loop_
_entity.id
_entity.type
_entity.pdbx_description
1 polymer ?
#
loop_
_entity_poly.entity_id
_entity_poly.type
_entity_poly.pdbx_seq_one_letter_code
_entity_poly.pdbx_strand_id
1 'polypeptide(L)' 'MSSTESRLRQLINENLDLDHEPDFDRAFSDAGVTSMQAVAFFKLVNDEFDLKMVAEDCMQFDTLRDLVTHIDARAA' A
#
# COMPACT_ATOMS: atom_id res chain seq x y z
N MET A 1 -4.06 11.70 10.76
CA MET A 1 -3.39 10.40 10.56
C MET A 1 -4.43 9.33 10.78
N SER A 2 -4.91 8.70 9.71
CA SER A 2 -5.82 7.55 9.84
C SER A 2 -5.01 6.34 10.31
N SER A 3 -5.60 5.49 11.16
CA SER A 3 -4.99 4.25 11.64
C SER A 3 -4.47 3.38 10.49
N THR A 4 -5.14 3.43 9.34
CA THR A 4 -4.77 2.72 8.11
C THR A 4 -3.41 3.16 7.56
N GLU A 5 -3.13 4.46 7.52
CA GLU A 5 -1.86 5.00 7.00
C GLU A 5 -0.68 4.54 7.87
N SER A 6 -0.83 4.61 9.19
CA SER A 6 0.17 4.13 10.14
C SER A 6 0.42 2.62 10.00
N ARG A 7 -0.65 1.84 9.78
CA ARG A 7 -0.53 0.39 9.58
C ARG A 7 0.15 0.04 8.27
N LEU A 8 -0.21 0.70 7.17
CA LEU A 8 0.44 0.52 5.88
C LEU A 8 1.93 0.84 5.96
N ARG A 9 2.28 1.94 6.62
CA ARG A 9 3.67 2.35 6.82
C ARG A 9 4.47 1.28 7.56
N GLN A 10 3.90 0.66 8.59
CA GLN A 10 4.53 -0.47 9.27
C GLN A 10 4.72 -1.66 8.34
N LEU A 11 3.67 -2.08 7.61
CA LEU A 11 3.77 -3.19 6.66
C LEU A 11 4.85 -2.94 5.59
N ILE A 12 4.96 -1.71 5.09
CA ILE A 12 6.00 -1.33 4.14
C ILE A 12 7.35 -1.51 4.82
N ASN A 13 7.61 -0.88 5.96
CA ASN A 13 8.91 -0.98 6.63
C ASN A 13 9.29 -2.42 7.04
N GLU A 14 8.31 -3.27 7.38
CA GLU A 14 8.56 -4.66 7.77
C GLU A 14 8.82 -5.59 6.57
N ASN A 15 8.31 -5.27 5.38
CA ASN A 15 8.35 -6.17 4.21
C ASN A 15 9.16 -5.63 3.03
N LEU A 16 9.16 -4.31 2.87
CA LEU A 16 10.00 -3.56 1.96
C LEU A 16 11.04 -2.86 2.81
N ASP A 17 12.25 -3.39 2.81
CA ASP A 17 13.43 -2.79 3.42
C ASP A 17 13.77 -1.49 2.67
N LEU A 18 12.94 -0.46 2.84
CA LEU A 18 13.11 0.84 2.23
C LEU A 18 14.12 1.62 3.06
N ASP A 19 15.15 2.14 2.40
CA ASP A 19 16.18 2.99 3.02
C ASP A 19 15.61 4.37 3.44
N HIS A 20 14.36 4.67 3.07
CA HIS A 20 13.68 5.93 3.33
C HIS A 20 12.22 5.70 3.74
N GLU A 21 11.63 6.68 4.43
CA GLU A 21 10.21 6.64 4.76
C GLU A 21 9.35 6.64 3.48
N PRO A 22 8.37 5.73 3.37
CA PRO A 22 7.47 5.72 2.22
C PRO A 22 6.66 7.01 2.17
N ASP A 23 6.74 7.69 1.02
CA ASP A 23 6.01 8.92 0.76
C ASP A 23 4.64 8.57 0.17
N PHE A 24 3.57 8.87 0.92
CA PHE A 24 2.22 8.47 0.58
C PHE A 24 1.63 9.28 -0.56
N ASP A 25 2.15 10.49 -0.79
CA ASP A 25 1.73 11.40 -1.86
C ASP A 25 2.48 11.15 -3.17
N ARG A 26 3.42 10.20 -3.18
CA ARG A 26 4.19 9.82 -4.36
C ARG A 26 3.75 8.48 -4.92
N ALA A 27 4.09 8.28 -6.19
CA ALA A 27 3.86 7.03 -6.88
C ALA A 27 4.72 5.91 -6.28
N PHE A 28 4.22 4.67 -6.30
CA PHE A 28 4.97 3.49 -5.82
C PHE A 28 6.37 3.39 -6.44
N SER A 29 6.47 3.68 -7.73
CA SER A 29 7.75 3.69 -8.47
C SER A 29 8.75 4.72 -7.92
N ASP A 30 8.26 5.85 -7.40
CA ASP A 30 9.11 6.93 -6.85
C ASP A 30 9.51 6.65 -5.40
N ALA A 31 8.66 5.93 -4.65
CA ALA A 31 8.96 5.42 -3.30
C ALA A 31 9.97 4.25 -3.30
N GLY A 32 10.65 3.99 -4.42
CA GLY A 32 11.61 2.89 -4.56
C GLY A 32 10.96 1.50 -4.58
N VAL A 33 9.63 1.41 -4.73
CA VAL A 33 8.92 0.14 -4.74
C VAL A 33 8.90 -0.43 -6.15
N THR A 34 9.50 -1.60 -6.33
CA THR A 34 9.45 -2.31 -7.61
C THR A 34 8.06 -2.93 -7.83
N SER A 35 7.65 -3.16 -9.08
CA SER A 35 6.34 -3.77 -9.40
C SER A 35 6.12 -5.12 -8.70
N MET A 36 7.19 -5.90 -8.51
CA MET A 36 7.12 -7.18 -7.79
C MET A 36 6.87 -6.99 -6.29
N GLN A 37 7.55 -6.01 -5.68
CA GLN A 37 7.32 -5.65 -4.28
C GLN A 37 5.95 -5.02 -4.07
N ALA A 38 5.48 -4.18 -5.00
CA ALA A 38 4.13 -3.64 -4.96
C ALA A 38 3.09 -4.76 -4.96
N VAL A 39 3.17 -5.74 -5.89
CA VAL A 39 2.23 -6.87 -5.92
C VAL A 39 2.29 -7.71 -4.64
N ALA A 40 3.47 -7.96 -4.08
CA ALA A 40 3.61 -8.67 -2.81
C ALA A 40 3.00 -7.88 -1.65
N PHE A 41 3.23 -6.56 -1.62
CA PHE A 41 2.66 -5.64 -0.65
C PHE A 41 1.14 -5.58 -0.72
N PHE A 42 0.59 -5.42 -1.92
CA PHE A 42 -0.85 -5.44 -2.15
C PHE A 42 -1.45 -6.77 -1.69
N LYS A 43 -0.80 -7.91 -1.91
CA LYS A 43 -1.28 -9.19 -1.38
C LYS A 43 -1.32 -9.22 0.15
N LEU A 44 -0.28 -8.70 0.82
CA LEU A 44 -0.24 -8.62 2.28
C LEU A 44 -1.37 -7.73 2.81
N VAL A 45 -1.51 -6.53 2.24
CA VAL A 45 -2.59 -5.60 2.61
C VAL A 45 -3.96 -6.19 2.29
N ASN A 46 -4.10 -6.89 1.17
CA ASN A 46 -5.34 -7.54 0.77
C ASN A 46 -5.76 -8.65 1.74
N ASP A 47 -4.81 -9.42 2.26
CA ASP A 47 -5.04 -10.46 3.28
C ASP A 47 -5.34 -9.82 4.64
N GLU A 48 -4.56 -8.80 5.04
CA GLU A 48 -4.72 -8.15 6.34
C GLU A 48 -6.02 -7.35 6.48
N PHE A 49 -6.49 -6.74 5.39
CA PHE A 49 -7.70 -5.91 5.37
C PHE A 49 -8.89 -6.56 4.62
N ASP A 50 -8.79 -7.84 4.24
CA ASP A 50 -9.79 -8.61 3.46
C ASP A 50 -10.34 -7.87 2.22
N LEU A 51 -9.47 -7.19 1.46
CA LEU A 51 -9.91 -6.25 0.40
C LEU A 51 -10.39 -6.96 -0.88
N LYS A 52 -10.11 -8.26 -1.01
CA LYS A 52 -10.34 -9.12 -2.20
C LYS A 52 -9.94 -8.47 -3.54
N MET A 53 -8.91 -7.62 -3.53
CA MET A 53 -8.36 -6.95 -4.71
C MET A 53 -7.58 -7.93 -5.59
N VAL A 54 -7.71 -7.79 -6.91
CA VAL A 54 -6.89 -8.52 -7.88
C VAL A 54 -5.69 -7.68 -8.36
N ALA A 55 -4.73 -8.30 -9.05
CA ALA A 55 -3.55 -7.58 -9.54
C ALA A 55 -3.90 -6.43 -10.50
N GLU A 56 -5.01 -6.53 -11.23
CA GLU A 56 -5.54 -5.44 -12.06
C GLU A 56 -6.01 -4.25 -11.24
N ASP A 57 -6.59 -4.51 -10.05
CA ASP A 57 -6.95 -3.43 -9.14
C ASP A 57 -5.72 -2.66 -8.68
N CYS A 58 -4.58 -3.34 -8.53
CA CYS A 58 -3.33 -2.69 -8.11
C CYS A 58 -2.86 -1.63 -9.12
N MET A 59 -3.21 -1.79 -10.41
CA MET A 59 -2.88 -0.83 -11.45
C MET A 59 -3.73 0.44 -11.40
N GLN A 60 -4.82 0.44 -10.62
CA GLN A 60 -5.68 1.62 -10.44
C GLN A 60 -5.14 2.60 -9.40
N PHE A 61 -4.21 2.15 -8.55
CA PHE A 61 -3.64 2.95 -7.47
C PHE A 61 -2.28 3.52 -7.92
N ASP A 62 -2.24 4.82 -8.16
CA ASP A 62 -1.00 5.50 -8.52
C ASP A 62 -0.15 5.73 -7.26
N THR A 63 -0.80 6.10 -6.15
CA THR A 63 -0.16 6.42 -4.87
C THR A 63 -0.60 5.51 -3.73
N LEU A 64 0.21 5.45 -2.67
CA LEU A 64 -0.17 4.79 -1.42
C LEU A 64 -1.36 5.48 -0.74
N ARG A 65 -1.54 6.79 -0.95
CA ARG A 65 -2.69 7.54 -0.43
C ARG A 65 -4.00 7.04 -1.01
N ASP A 66 -4.06 6.75 -2.32
CA ASP A 66 -5.25 6.16 -2.93
C ASP A 66 -5.62 4.83 -2.29
N LEU A 67 -4.61 3.98 -2.03
CA LEU A 67 -4.78 2.71 -1.34
C LEU A 67 -5.31 2.91 0.09
N VAL A 68 -4.74 3.84 0.86
CA VAL A 68 -5.21 4.16 2.21
C VAL A 68 -6.67 4.61 2.19
N THR A 69 -7.04 5.53 1.30
CA THR A 69 -8.41 6.02 1.16
C THR A 69 -9.37 4.89 0.77
N HIS A 70 -8.94 3.99 -0.10
CA HIS A 70 -9.74 2.84 -0.50
C HIS A 70 -10.02 1.87 0.65
N ILE A 71 -9.02 1.61 1.49
CA ILE A 71 -9.15 0.75 2.68
C ILE A 71 -10.03 1.42 3.74
N ASP A 72 -9.78 2.70 4.02
CA ASP A 72 -10.54 3.47 5.00
C ASP A 72 -12.03 3.51 4.64
N ALA A 73 -12.35 3.67 3.35
CA ALA A 73 -13.72 3.63 2.85
C ALA A 73 -14.40 2.26 3.00
N ARG A 74 -13.64 1.16 3.05
CA ARG A 74 -14.16 -0.21 3.22
C ARG A 74 -14.17 -0.70 4.65
N ALA A 75 -13.35 -0.11 5.52
CA ALA A 75 -13.27 -0.42 6.95
C ALA A 75 -14.41 0.24 7.77
N ALA A 76 -15.32 0.98 7.13
CA ALA A 76 -16.46 1.68 7.74
C ALA A 76 -17.73 0.83 7.82
#